data_AF-A0AAN5DFA8-F1
#
_entry.id   AF-A0AAN5DFA8-F1
#
_cell.length_a   1.000
_cell.length_b   1.000
_cell.length_c   1.000
_cell.angle_alpha   90.00
_cell.angle_beta   90.00
_cell.angle_gamma   90.00
#
_symmetry.space_group_name_H-M   'P 1'
#
loop_
_entity.id
_entity.type
_entity.pdbx_description
1 polymer ?
#
loop_
_entity_poly.entity_id
_entity_poly.type
_entity_poly.pdbx_seq_one_letter_code
_entity_poly.pdbx_strand_id
1 'polypeptide(L)'
;LINDCVWSEPSVQLMGTCFNRENATSIYFGLDVLCHALESVEAHIMIRSHTLVKEVFVNGWFMCITIFAATNHRGQGNKGATALIDERGKISMRVFQVDPIRTALEKAGRRAERAAAKAAKRKEIKSNGKPQVGKEGTKKVEDEK
;
A
#
# COMPACT_ATOMS: atom_id res chain seq x y z
N LEU A 1 13.54 7.20 -14.75
CA LEU A 1 14.53 6.20 -14.30
C LEU A 1 14.20 5.62 -12.92
N ILE A 2 14.51 6.26 -11.78
CA ILE A 2 14.20 5.68 -10.44
C ILE A 2 12.70 5.41 -10.28
N ASN A 3 11.85 6.31 -10.79
CA ASN A 3 10.40 6.14 -10.77
C ASN A 3 9.98 4.80 -11.43
N ASP A 4 10.57 4.48 -12.57
CA ASP A 4 10.20 3.30 -13.35
C ASP A 4 10.70 2.01 -12.70
N CYS A 5 11.84 2.05 -12.02
CA CYS A 5 12.32 0.91 -11.22
C CYS A 5 11.39 0.54 -10.06
N VAL A 6 10.61 1.50 -9.54
CA VAL A 6 9.76 1.31 -8.36
C VAL A 6 8.29 1.08 -8.74
N TRP A 7 7.80 1.75 -9.78
CA TRP A 7 6.37 1.86 -10.09
C TRP A 7 5.96 1.23 -11.42
N SER A 8 6.89 0.72 -12.23
CA SER A 8 6.52 0.06 -13.48
C SER A 8 5.81 -1.27 -13.21
N GLU A 9 4.97 -1.73 -14.14
CA GLU A 9 4.19 -2.97 -14.00
C GLU A 9 4.28 -3.84 -15.26
N PRO A 10 4.40 -5.17 -15.13
CA PRO A 10 4.35 -6.05 -16.29
C PRO A 10 2.92 -6.13 -16.86
N SER A 11 2.80 -6.17 -18.18
CA SER A 11 1.52 -6.43 -18.86
C SER A 11 1.68 -7.57 -19.86
N VAL A 12 0.92 -8.65 -19.65
CA VAL A 12 0.99 -9.87 -20.49
C VAL A 12 0.37 -9.69 -21.87
N GLN A 13 -0.41 -8.63 -22.08
CA GLN A 13 -1.11 -8.34 -23.34
C GLN A 13 -0.45 -7.20 -24.14
N LEU A 14 0.62 -6.61 -23.60
CA LEU A 14 1.30 -5.46 -24.20
C LEU A 14 2.53 -5.91 -24.98
N MET A 15 2.76 -5.28 -26.14
CA MET A 15 4.08 -5.20 -26.77
C MET A 15 4.62 -3.78 -26.59
N GLY A 16 5.90 -3.64 -26.26
CA GLY A 16 6.52 -2.35 -25.96
C GLY A 16 6.18 -1.84 -24.57
N THR A 17 6.09 -0.51 -24.42
CA THR A 17 5.75 0.17 -23.17
C THR A 17 4.58 1.12 -23.37
N CYS A 18 3.81 1.39 -22.30
CA CYS A 18 2.79 2.43 -22.32
C CYS A 18 2.63 3.05 -20.92
N PHE A 19 2.04 4.23 -20.80
CA PHE A 19 1.85 4.87 -19.50
C PHE A 19 0.89 4.08 -18.61
N ASN A 20 1.27 3.87 -17.33
CA ASN A 20 0.43 3.20 -16.36
C ASN A 20 -0.64 4.16 -15.80
N ARG A 21 -1.83 4.09 -16.42
CA ARG A 21 -2.99 4.90 -16.05
C ARG A 21 -3.62 4.49 -14.72
N GLU A 22 -3.50 3.24 -14.29
CA GLU A 22 -4.12 2.76 -13.04
C GLU A 22 -3.43 3.36 -11.82
N ASN A 23 -2.09 3.40 -11.83
CA ASN A 23 -1.31 4.03 -10.77
C ASN A 23 -1.05 5.53 -11.02
N ALA A 24 -1.43 6.05 -12.19
CA ALA A 24 -1.17 7.41 -12.65
C ALA A 24 0.31 7.83 -12.54
N THR A 25 1.23 6.86 -12.68
CA THR A 25 2.68 7.05 -12.65
C THR A 25 3.35 5.92 -13.40
N SER A 26 4.55 6.16 -13.94
CA SER A 26 5.39 5.12 -14.57
C SER A 26 4.73 4.45 -15.78
N ILE A 27 5.22 3.28 -16.15
CA ILE A 27 4.87 2.54 -17.37
C ILE A 27 4.37 1.12 -17.08
N TYR A 28 3.53 0.60 -17.96
CA TYR A 28 3.45 -0.82 -18.21
C TYR A 28 4.52 -1.23 -19.22
N PHE A 29 5.09 -2.43 -19.07
CA PHE A 29 6.00 -3.02 -20.05
C PHE A 29 5.54 -4.42 -20.47
N GLY A 30 5.71 -4.71 -21.76
CA GLY A 30 5.42 -5.99 -22.38
C GLY A 30 6.51 -7.04 -22.15
N LEU A 31 6.22 -8.26 -22.59
CA LEU A 31 7.16 -9.38 -22.50
C LEU A 31 8.43 -9.14 -23.34
N ASP A 32 8.27 -8.52 -24.51
CA ASP A 32 9.35 -8.16 -25.43
C ASP A 32 10.36 -7.19 -24.79
N VAL A 33 9.87 -6.16 -24.10
CA VAL A 33 10.71 -5.20 -23.39
C VAL A 33 11.44 -5.88 -22.23
N LEU A 34 10.75 -6.77 -21.51
CA LEU A 34 11.37 -7.55 -20.45
C LEU A 34 12.49 -8.45 -20.98
N CYS A 35 12.27 -9.15 -22.10
CA CYS A 35 13.27 -10.01 -22.72
C CYS A 35 14.54 -9.22 -23.06
N HIS A 36 14.38 -8.09 -23.75
CA HIS A 36 15.52 -7.24 -24.11
C HIS A 36 16.23 -6.68 -22.87
N ALA A 37 15.49 -6.30 -21.83
CA ALA A 37 16.09 -5.83 -20.59
C ALA A 37 16.90 -6.93 -19.90
N LEU A 38 16.35 -8.14 -19.78
CA LEU A 38 17.02 -9.29 -19.16
C LEU A 38 18.29 -9.69 -19.93
N GLU A 39 18.20 -9.75 -21.26
CA GLU A 39 19.34 -10.04 -22.14
C GLU A 39 20.46 -9.00 -21.95
N SER A 40 20.12 -7.71 -21.89
CA SER A 40 21.10 -6.62 -21.75
C SER A 40 21.91 -6.65 -20.44
N VAL A 41 21.40 -7.33 -19.42
CA VAL A 41 22.05 -7.46 -18.10
C VAL A 41 22.45 -8.90 -17.79
N GLU A 42 22.43 -9.78 -18.80
CA GLU A 42 22.77 -11.20 -18.67
C GLU A 42 21.97 -11.92 -17.56
N ALA A 43 20.72 -11.49 -17.34
CA ALA A 43 19.81 -12.09 -16.37
C ALA A 43 18.80 -13.01 -17.06
N HIS A 44 18.31 -14.00 -16.31
CA HIS A 44 17.34 -14.98 -16.83
C HIS A 44 15.90 -14.64 -16.43
N ILE A 45 15.74 -13.99 -15.28
CA ILE A 45 14.43 -13.70 -14.70
C ILE A 45 14.45 -12.37 -13.94
N MET A 46 13.27 -11.79 -13.80
CA MET A 46 12.99 -10.69 -12.89
C MET A 46 12.10 -11.17 -11.76
N ILE A 47 12.54 -10.93 -10.52
CA ILE A 47 11.71 -11.11 -9.32
C ILE A 47 11.39 -9.72 -8.78
N ARG A 48 10.11 -9.41 -8.63
CA ARG A 48 9.65 -8.10 -8.17
C ARG A 48 8.50 -8.19 -7.17
N SER A 49 8.17 -7.06 -6.54
CA SER A 49 7.04 -6.95 -5.60
C SER A 49 5.96 -5.99 -6.11
N HIS A 50 5.45 -5.06 -5.29
CA HIS A 50 4.57 -3.93 -5.64
C HIS A 50 3.10 -4.23 -6.03
N THR A 51 2.80 -5.32 -6.74
CA THR A 51 1.42 -5.67 -7.11
C THR A 51 0.85 -6.71 -6.17
N LEU A 52 -0.36 -6.45 -5.66
CA LEU A 52 -1.07 -7.39 -4.79
C LEU A 52 -1.52 -8.60 -5.61
N VAL A 53 -0.98 -9.76 -5.26
CA VAL A 53 -1.34 -11.05 -5.87
C VAL A 53 -1.97 -11.96 -4.82
N LYS A 54 -2.88 -12.84 -5.23
CA LYS A 54 -3.54 -13.76 -4.30
C LYS A 54 -2.56 -14.69 -3.60
N GLU A 55 -1.54 -15.17 -4.32
CA GLU A 55 -0.47 -16.02 -3.78
C GLU A 55 0.89 -15.63 -4.40
N VAL A 56 1.11 -15.99 -5.65
CA VAL A 56 2.28 -15.64 -6.48
C VAL A 56 1.76 -15.41 -7.89
N PHE A 57 2.35 -14.46 -8.62
CA PHE A 57 2.12 -14.34 -10.06
C PHE A 57 3.40 -14.70 -10.79
N VAL A 58 3.26 -15.54 -11.82
CA VAL A 58 4.34 -15.93 -12.72
C VAL A 58 3.80 -15.71 -14.14
N ASN A 59 4.54 -14.98 -14.97
CA ASN A 59 4.15 -14.87 -16.37
C ASN A 59 4.28 -16.23 -17.08
N GLY A 60 3.62 -16.42 -18.22
CA GLY A 60 3.57 -17.73 -18.90
C GLY A 60 4.92 -18.32 -19.33
N TRP A 61 6.01 -17.54 -19.24
CA TRP A 61 7.36 -17.90 -19.65
C TRP A 61 8.35 -17.98 -18.47
N PHE A 62 7.87 -17.84 -17.22
CA PHE A 62 8.70 -17.86 -16.00
C PHE A 62 9.81 -16.80 -15.93
N MET A 63 9.75 -15.77 -16.77
CA MET A 63 10.73 -14.67 -16.81
C MET A 63 10.41 -13.52 -15.85
N CYS A 64 9.16 -13.42 -15.37
CA CYS A 64 8.77 -12.42 -14.39
C CYS A 64 7.94 -13.08 -13.28
N ILE A 65 8.43 -12.95 -12.05
CA ILE A 65 7.77 -13.44 -10.84
C ILE A 65 7.41 -12.22 -9.98
N THR A 66 6.13 -12.08 -9.64
CA THR A 66 5.66 -11.09 -8.68
C THR A 66 5.31 -11.75 -7.35
N ILE A 67 5.94 -11.25 -6.29
CA ILE A 67 5.85 -11.79 -4.94
C ILE A 67 5.32 -10.70 -4.01
N PHE A 68 4.32 -11.05 -3.21
CA PHE A 68 3.78 -10.19 -2.18
C PHE A 68 3.86 -10.89 -0.82
N ALA A 69 4.65 -10.35 0.10
CA ALA A 69 4.94 -11.03 1.37
C ALA A 69 3.88 -10.78 2.46
N ALA A 70 3.18 -9.65 2.41
CA ALA A 70 2.22 -9.30 3.45
C ALA A 70 0.90 -10.05 3.28
N THR A 71 0.62 -10.99 4.19
CA THR A 71 -0.66 -11.72 4.25
C THR A 71 -1.82 -10.79 4.59
N ASN A 72 -2.98 -11.08 4.01
CA ASN A 72 -4.26 -10.41 4.29
C ASN A 72 -4.21 -8.88 4.20
N HIS A 73 -3.47 -8.36 3.21
CA HIS A 73 -3.31 -6.94 2.97
C HIS A 73 -4.68 -6.28 2.82
N ARG A 74 -4.92 -5.27 3.68
CA ARG A 74 -6.20 -4.55 3.76
C ARG A 74 -7.44 -5.45 3.88
N GLY A 75 -7.29 -6.68 4.39
CA GLY A 75 -8.40 -7.61 4.57
C GLY A 75 -8.81 -8.39 3.31
N GLN A 76 -8.03 -8.34 2.23
CA GLN A 76 -8.38 -9.00 0.96
C GLN A 76 -8.09 -10.51 0.94
N GLY A 77 -7.56 -11.09 2.02
CA GLY A 77 -7.35 -12.53 2.14
C GLY A 77 -6.23 -13.10 1.26
N ASN A 78 -5.35 -12.27 0.71
CA ASN A 78 -4.18 -12.76 -0.02
C ASN A 78 -3.23 -13.52 0.92
N LYS A 79 -2.56 -14.53 0.37
CA LYS A 79 -1.44 -15.20 1.02
C LYS A 79 -0.17 -14.36 0.85
N GLY A 80 0.79 -14.61 1.72
CA GLY A 80 2.13 -14.07 1.60
C GLY A 80 3.00 -15.08 0.86
N ALA A 81 4.05 -14.65 0.20
CA ALA A 81 5.04 -15.55 -0.36
C ALA A 81 6.47 -15.01 -0.26
N THR A 82 7.45 -15.91 -0.30
CA THR A 82 8.88 -15.62 -0.45
C THR A 82 9.49 -16.55 -1.48
N ALA A 83 10.42 -16.04 -2.30
CA ALA A 83 11.30 -16.84 -3.13
C ALA A 83 12.57 -17.19 -2.35
N LEU A 84 12.96 -18.47 -2.40
CA LEU A 84 14.27 -18.94 -1.96
C LEU A 84 15.03 -19.39 -3.21
N ILE A 85 16.21 -18.82 -3.39
CA ILE A 85 17.12 -19.15 -4.49
C ILE A 85 18.29 -19.90 -3.87
N ASP A 86 18.55 -21.12 -4.34
CA ASP A 86 19.69 -21.91 -3.86
C ASP A 86 20.98 -21.58 -4.63
N GLU A 87 22.09 -22.20 -4.22
CA GLU A 87 23.41 -22.02 -4.83
C GLU A 87 23.48 -22.44 -6.30
N ARG A 88 22.52 -23.26 -6.77
CA ARG A 88 22.41 -23.69 -8.17
C ARG A 88 21.46 -22.80 -8.98
N GLY A 89 20.95 -21.73 -8.38
CA GLY A 89 19.97 -20.84 -8.99
C GLY A 89 18.56 -21.44 -9.07
N LYS A 90 18.29 -22.58 -8.40
CA LYS A 90 16.95 -23.16 -8.36
C LYS A 90 16.07 -22.32 -7.45
N ILE A 91 14.89 -22.02 -7.94
CA ILE A 91 13.92 -21.18 -7.25
C ILE A 91 12.85 -22.04 -6.62
N SER A 92 12.63 -21.85 -5.33
CA SER A 92 11.53 -22.44 -4.59
C SER A 92 10.67 -21.35 -3.96
N MET A 93 9.36 -21.57 -3.91
CA MET A 93 8.41 -20.62 -3.35
C MET A 93 7.90 -21.17 -2.02
N ARG A 94 7.94 -20.35 -0.97
CA ARG A 94 7.26 -20.62 0.30
C ARG A 94 6.07 -19.68 0.42
N VAL A 95 4.88 -20.26 0.54
CA VAL A 95 3.62 -19.52 0.69
C VAL A 95 3.17 -19.56 2.15
N PHE A 96 2.86 -18.40 2.71
CA PHE A 96 2.38 -18.20 4.07
C PHE A 96 0.87 -18.03 4.09
N GLN A 97 0.21 -18.83 4.92
CA GLN A 97 -1.23 -18.71 5.14
C GLN A 97 -1.54 -17.47 5.98
N VAL A 98 -2.78 -17.00 5.85
CA VAL A 98 -3.30 -15.96 6.73
C VAL A 98 -3.51 -16.55 8.13
N ASP A 99 -2.82 -15.99 9.11
CA ASP A 99 -3.04 -16.34 10.51
C ASP A 99 -4.34 -15.69 11.03
N PRO A 100 -5.36 -16.48 11.41
CA PRO A 100 -6.62 -15.95 11.91
C PRO A 100 -6.47 -15.22 13.25
N ILE A 101 -5.54 -15.63 14.11
CA ILE A 101 -5.31 -15.01 15.43
C ILE A 101 -4.69 -13.64 15.23
N ARG A 102 -3.60 -13.54 14.46
CA ARG A 102 -3.01 -12.24 14.07
C ARG A 102 -4.07 -11.33 13.44
N THR A 103 -4.88 -11.85 12.52
CA THR A 103 -5.92 -11.07 11.84
C THR A 103 -6.96 -10.52 12.83
N ALA A 104 -7.37 -11.31 13.82
CA ALA A 104 -8.29 -10.87 14.87
C ALA A 104 -7.66 -9.77 15.74
N LEU A 105 -6.40 -9.92 16.14
CA LEU A 105 -5.65 -8.92 16.91
C LEU A 105 -5.51 -7.60 16.15
N GLU A 106 -5.16 -7.63 14.86
CA GLU A 106 -5.10 -6.42 14.04
C GLU A 106 -6.46 -5.72 13.91
N LYS A 107 -7.54 -6.49 13.77
CA LYS A 107 -8.91 -5.94 13.74
C LYS A 107 -9.27 -5.29 15.08
N ALA A 108 -8.90 -5.90 16.20
CA ALA A 108 -9.12 -5.34 17.53
C ALA A 108 -8.31 -4.04 17.74
N GLY A 109 -7.04 -4.03 17.37
CA GLY A 109 -6.17 -2.84 17.43
C GLY A 109 -6.74 -1.67 16.62
N ARG A 110 -7.10 -1.90 15.35
CA ARG A 110 -7.73 -0.87 14.50
C ARG A 110 -9.05 -0.33 15.07
N ARG A 111 -9.83 -1.17 15.77
CA ARG A 111 -11.07 -0.73 16.45
C ARG A 111 -10.75 0.17 17.64
N ALA A 112 -9.76 -0.21 18.45
CA ALA A 112 -9.32 0.57 19.60
C ALA A 112 -8.77 1.95 19.18
N GLU A 113 -7.91 1.99 18.16
CA GLU A 113 -7.39 3.25 17.59
C GLU A 113 -8.51 4.17 17.10
N ARG A 114 -9.49 3.64 16.36
CA ARG A 114 -10.65 4.42 15.89
C ARG A 114 -11.49 4.94 17.06
N ALA A 115 -11.68 4.15 18.11
CA ALA A 115 -12.39 4.58 19.30
C ALA A 115 -11.65 5.71 20.04
N ALA A 116 -10.33 5.58 20.21
CA ALA A 116 -9.48 6.60 20.81
C ALA A 116 -9.49 7.90 20.00
N ALA A 117 -9.34 7.82 18.66
CA ALA A 117 -9.39 8.99 17.78
C ALA A 117 -10.74 9.72 17.85
N LYS A 118 -11.86 8.97 17.89
CA LYS A 118 -13.20 9.55 18.09
C LYS A 118 -13.33 10.24 19.46
N ALA A 119 -12.80 9.63 20.51
CA ALA A 119 -12.84 10.21 21.85
C ALA A 119 -12.01 11.50 21.94
N ALA A 120 -10.81 11.52 21.34
CA ALA A 120 -9.95 12.71 21.25
C ALA A 120 -10.65 13.86 20.51
N LYS A 121 -11.21 13.59 19.32
CA LYS A 121 -11.96 14.59 18.55
C LYS A 121 -13.18 15.14 19.31
N ARG A 122 -13.87 14.29 20.09
CA ARG A 122 -14.99 14.74 20.94
C ARG A 122 -14.54 15.65 22.09
N LYS A 123 -13.34 15.46 22.64
CA LYS A 123 -12.78 16.34 23.67
C LYS A 123 -12.37 17.69 23.09
N GLU A 124 -11.77 17.71 21.90
CA GLU A 124 -11.36 18.94 21.20
C GLU A 124 -12.57 19.83 20.83
N ILE A 125 -13.66 19.22 20.34
CA ILE A 125 -14.91 19.96 20.07
C ILE A 125 -15.47 20.58 21.36
N LYS A 126 -15.37 19.88 22.50
CA LYS A 126 -15.83 20.40 23.79
C LYS A 126 -14.93 21.49 24.37
N SER A 127 -13.62 21.50 24.07
CA SER A 127 -12.71 22.56 24.51
C SER A 127 -12.82 23.81 23.66
N ASN A 128 -13.01 23.68 22.34
CA ASN A 128 -13.15 24.83 21.43
C ASN A 128 -14.58 25.41 21.38
N GLY A 129 -15.56 24.70 21.95
CA GLY A 129 -16.97 25.12 21.97
C GLY A 129 -17.41 25.93 23.19
N LYS A 130 -16.51 26.42 24.05
CA LYS A 130 -16.88 27.35 25.14
C LYS A 130 -16.78 28.80 24.63
N PRO A 131 -17.89 29.55 24.51
CA PRO A 131 -17.81 31.00 24.34
C PRO A 131 -17.13 31.59 25.56
N GLN A 132 -16.09 32.41 25.36
CA GLN A 132 -15.64 33.33 26.40
C GLN A 132 -16.76 34.34 26.62
N VAL A 133 -17.58 34.13 27.66
CA VAL A 133 -18.53 35.14 28.13
C VAL A 133 -17.70 36.27 28.74
N GLY A 134 -17.39 37.28 27.93
CA GLY A 134 -16.84 38.54 28.38
C GLY A 134 -17.82 39.19 29.35
N LYS A 135 -17.36 39.49 30.56
CA LYS A 135 -18.07 40.37 31.49
C LYS A 135 -18.03 41.78 30.90
N GLU A 136 -19.06 42.18 30.17
CA GLU A 136 -19.27 43.60 29.83
C GLU A 136 -19.70 44.35 31.09
N GLY A 137 -18.84 45.27 31.51
CA GLY A 137 -19.10 46.19 32.61
C GLY A 137 -20.18 47.19 32.23
N THR A 138 -21.21 47.28 33.08
CA THR A 138 -22.26 48.29 33.01
C THR A 138 -21.65 49.67 33.27
N LYS A 139 -21.50 50.50 32.24
CA LYS A 139 -21.38 51.95 32.42
C LYS A 139 -22.77 52.56 32.35
N LYS A 140 -23.26 53.07 33.48
CA LYS A 140 -24.41 53.98 33.54
C LYS A 140 -24.04 55.25 32.76
N VAL A 141 -24.87 55.60 31.79
CA VAL A 141 -24.95 56.94 31.23
C VAL A 141 -25.93 57.70 32.12
N GLU A 142 -25.45 58.72 32.81
CA GLU A 142 -26.28 59.70 33.51
C GLU A 142 -26.68 60.76 32.48
N ASP A 143 -27.99 60.89 32.25
CA ASP A 143 -28.61 61.99 31.52
C ASP A 143 -29.32 62.93 32.51
N GLU A 144 -29.14 64.22 32.24
CA GLU A 144 -29.97 65.39 32.59
C GLU A 144 -30.09 65.86 34.06
N LYS A 145 -29.45 67.00 34.36
CA LYS A 145 -30.09 68.33 34.24
C LYS A 145 -29.08 69.48 34.28
#